data_AF-A0A151R923-F1
#
_entry.id   AF-A0A151R923-F1
#
_cell.length_a   1.000
_cell.length_b   1.000
_cell.length_c   1.000
_cell.angle_alpha   90.00
_cell.angle_beta   90.00
_cell.angle_gamma   90.00
#
_symmetry.space_group_name_H-M   'P 1'
#
loop_
_entity.id
_entity.type
_entity.pdbx_description
1 polymer ?
#
loop_
_entity_poly.entity_id
_entity_poly.type
_entity_poly.pdbx_seq_one_letter_code
_entity_poly.pdbx_strand_id
1 'polypeptide(L)'
;MHYDLAIDQNRISKKIMFFSCFVNEILSINVTKPLVAPDATCILRSPLANSSRYNKIIGTYRGMVLISVPTSMLIWNPSTRFTRSFCPWSATIIAICEDVFGMNLYGFGYDRSEDNYVVLQIYLSKRDTSHRALLYFVNHDSWRDFEDDSLSTITHPSVSVHQGSMGLYFADSLHWITFNYETNADVILPYNIFESKFYQLSIPDEVELQDYSVCCLRNIRDSLAICTVMHDANWDYMVDIWEMKEYGVTTSWSKLTCMQVSNHISGYMLPACSSENSLVFVNNESGLFATWNAMDETLEYTTFDHVLPFEHQMIVCEETLLST
;
A
#
# COMPACT_ATOMS: atom_id res chain seq x y z
N MET A 1 -2.71 -23.06 -25.07
CA MET A 1 -4.00 -22.35 -25.19
C MET A 1 -3.81 -21.06 -24.40
N HIS A 2 -3.49 -19.96 -25.08
CA HIS A 2 -3.13 -18.68 -24.46
C HIS A 2 -4.37 -18.03 -23.85
N TYR A 3 -4.35 -17.75 -22.56
CA TYR A 3 -5.29 -16.80 -21.94
C TYR A 3 -4.67 -15.41 -21.98
N ASP A 4 -4.85 -14.70 -23.10
CA ASP A 4 -4.81 -13.23 -23.08
C ASP A 4 -6.08 -12.75 -22.38
N LEU A 5 -6.00 -12.53 -21.08
CA LEU A 5 -7.03 -11.78 -20.36
C LEU A 5 -6.66 -10.30 -20.44
N ALA A 6 -7.02 -9.68 -21.56
CA ALA A 6 -7.28 -8.25 -21.57
C ALA A 6 -8.45 -8.01 -20.61
N ILE A 7 -8.14 -7.59 -19.38
CA ILE A 7 -9.15 -7.19 -18.41
C ILE A 7 -9.81 -5.94 -18.99
N ASP A 8 -11.08 -6.08 -19.39
CA ASP A 8 -11.91 -4.94 -19.78
C ASP A 8 -11.99 -3.98 -18.59
N GLN A 9 -11.32 -2.82 -18.70
CA GLN A 9 -11.27 -1.81 -17.65
C GLN A 9 -12.67 -1.33 -17.24
N ASN A 10 -13.70 -1.51 -18.09
CA ASN A 10 -15.10 -1.21 -17.79
C ASN A 10 -15.76 -2.14 -16.76
N ARG A 11 -15.07 -3.19 -16.29
CA ARG A 11 -15.58 -4.18 -15.31
C ARG A 11 -14.87 -4.14 -13.95
N ILE A 12 -14.01 -3.16 -13.73
CA ILE A 12 -13.27 -3.02 -12.46
C ILE A 12 -14.00 -2.03 -11.56
N SER A 13 -14.37 -2.47 -10.36
CA SER A 13 -14.87 -1.57 -9.30
C SER A 13 -13.71 -1.23 -8.38
N LYS A 14 -13.35 0.05 -8.27
CA LYS A 14 -12.41 0.52 -7.25
C LYS A 14 -13.17 0.91 -6.00
N LYS A 15 -12.76 0.35 -4.86
CA LYS A 15 -13.37 0.62 -3.56
C LYS A 15 -12.30 1.03 -2.56
N ILE A 16 -12.51 2.13 -1.86
CA ILE A 16 -11.69 2.49 -0.70
C ILE A 16 -12.33 1.82 0.52
N MET A 17 -11.53 1.11 1.32
CA MET A 17 -11.97 0.45 2.54
C MET A 17 -11.28 1.04 3.76
N PHE A 18 -12.07 1.41 4.77
CA PHE A 18 -11.59 1.94 6.05
C PHE A 18 -11.76 0.91 7.14
N PHE A 19 -10.63 0.54 7.73
CA PHE A 19 -10.55 -0.37 8.85
C PHE A 19 -10.37 0.47 10.11
N SER A 20 -11.44 0.61 10.88
CA SER A 20 -11.40 1.25 12.18
C SER A 20 -10.79 0.31 13.22
N CYS A 21 -9.86 0.83 14.03
CA CYS A 21 -9.51 0.14 15.26
C CYS A 21 -10.72 0.06 16.19
N PHE A 22 -10.85 -1.05 16.92
CA PHE A 22 -11.88 -1.30 17.95
C PHE A 22 -13.33 -1.45 17.46
N VAL A 23 -13.59 -1.33 16.15
CA VAL A 23 -14.89 -1.62 15.54
C VAL A 23 -14.77 -2.80 14.59
N ASN A 24 -15.81 -3.63 14.50
CA ASN A 24 -15.88 -4.75 13.56
C ASN A 24 -16.62 -4.39 12.26
N GLU A 25 -16.73 -3.11 11.97
CA GLU A 25 -17.37 -2.56 10.78
C GLU A 25 -16.30 -1.89 9.90
N ILE A 26 -16.39 -2.13 8.61
CA ILE A 26 -15.49 -1.57 7.60
C ILE A 26 -16.35 -0.72 6.68
N LEU A 27 -16.04 0.57 6.59
CA LEU A 27 -16.68 1.45 5.61
C LEU A 27 -16.03 1.21 4.25
N SER A 28 -16.82 0.77 3.28
CA SER A 28 -16.43 0.60 1.89
C SER A 28 -17.08 1.66 1.02
N ILE A 29 -16.28 2.37 0.24
CA ILE A 29 -16.72 3.47 -0.62
C ILE A 29 -16.34 3.15 -2.05
N ASN A 30 -17.34 3.07 -2.93
CA ASN A 30 -17.15 2.87 -4.35
C ASN A 30 -16.85 4.21 -5.02
N VAL A 31 -15.59 4.39 -5.43
CA VAL A 31 -15.12 5.64 -6.04
C VAL A 31 -15.43 5.72 -7.54
N THR A 32 -16.04 4.68 -8.14
CA THR A 32 -16.56 4.78 -9.51
C THR A 32 -17.93 5.47 -9.57
N LYS A 33 -18.52 5.76 -8.41
CA LYS A 33 -19.75 6.53 -8.27
C LYS A 33 -19.45 7.90 -7.66
N PRO A 34 -20.29 8.92 -7.92
CA PRO A 34 -20.19 10.19 -7.20
C PRO A 34 -20.25 9.96 -5.68
N LEU A 35 -19.36 10.61 -4.92
CA LEU A 35 -19.26 10.39 -3.46
C LEU A 35 -20.56 10.68 -2.70
N VAL A 36 -21.41 11.57 -3.24
CA VAL A 36 -22.68 11.98 -2.65
C VAL A 36 -23.82 10.99 -2.98
N ALA A 37 -23.58 10.00 -3.84
CA ALA A 37 -24.61 9.04 -4.22
C ALA A 37 -24.96 8.12 -3.02
N PRO A 38 -26.26 7.85 -2.75
CA PRO A 38 -26.69 7.03 -1.60
C PRO A 38 -26.15 5.60 -1.60
N ASP A 39 -25.76 5.10 -2.78
CA ASP A 39 -25.26 3.75 -3.02
C ASP A 39 -23.75 3.71 -3.30
N ALA A 40 -23.04 4.82 -3.02
CA ALA A 40 -21.58 4.90 -3.06
C ALA A 40 -20.94 4.23 -1.84
N THR A 41 -21.65 4.12 -0.72
CA THR A 41 -21.10 3.54 0.53
C THR A 41 -21.79 2.25 0.95
N CYS A 42 -21.03 1.39 1.62
CA CYS A 42 -21.52 0.13 2.18
C CYS A 42 -20.73 -0.20 3.45
N ILE A 43 -21.42 -0.71 4.47
CA ILE A 43 -20.78 -1.24 5.68
C ILE A 43 -20.56 -2.74 5.52
N LEU A 44 -19.29 -3.15 5.58
CA LEU A 44 -18.87 -4.54 5.57
C LEU A 44 -18.59 -5.01 7.00
N ARG A 45 -18.81 -6.30 7.25
CA ARG A 45 -18.39 -6.91 8.51
C ARG A 45 -16.91 -7.27 8.42
N SER A 46 -16.16 -6.90 9.45
CA SER A 46 -14.77 -7.29 9.61
C SER A 46 -14.64 -8.81 9.62
N PRO A 47 -13.63 -9.38 8.94
CA PRO A 47 -13.32 -10.80 9.03
C PRO A 47 -12.68 -11.17 10.38
N LEU A 48 -12.32 -10.17 11.20
CA LEU A 48 -11.71 -10.33 12.51
C LEU A 48 -12.77 -10.29 13.60
N ALA A 49 -12.71 -11.23 14.54
CA ALA A 49 -13.61 -11.25 15.69
C ALA A 49 -13.40 -10.03 16.61
N ASN A 50 -12.16 -9.58 16.75
CA ASN A 50 -11.78 -8.37 17.48
C ASN A 50 -10.79 -7.56 16.65
N SER A 51 -11.15 -6.34 16.28
CA SER A 51 -10.18 -5.38 15.72
C SER A 51 -9.27 -4.85 16.82
N SER A 52 -8.00 -4.67 16.48
CA SER A 52 -6.94 -4.23 17.36
C SER A 52 -6.07 -3.23 16.62
N ARG A 53 -5.50 -2.27 17.35
CA ARG A 53 -4.51 -1.31 16.84
C ARG A 53 -3.24 -1.97 16.28
N TYR A 54 -3.00 -3.23 16.63
CA TYR A 54 -1.87 -4.00 16.12
C TYR A 54 -2.15 -4.70 14.79
N ASN A 55 -3.41 -4.71 14.33
CA ASN A 55 -3.72 -5.24 13.01
C ASN A 55 -3.18 -4.26 11.97
N LYS A 56 -2.58 -4.75 10.88
CA LYS A 56 -2.09 -3.90 9.79
C LYS A 56 -2.60 -4.38 8.44
N ILE A 57 -3.15 -3.50 7.63
CA ILE A 57 -3.44 -3.80 6.23
C ILE A 57 -2.12 -3.71 5.46
N ILE A 58 -1.71 -4.84 4.88
CA ILE A 58 -0.45 -4.94 4.16
C ILE A 58 -0.67 -4.53 2.71
N GLY A 59 -1.65 -5.14 2.04
CA GLY A 59 -1.91 -4.85 0.64
C GLY A 59 -3.15 -5.54 0.13
N THR A 60 -3.44 -5.30 -1.15
CA THR A 60 -4.59 -5.88 -1.84
C THR A 60 -4.24 -6.17 -3.29
N TYR A 61 -4.82 -7.25 -3.82
CA TYR A 61 -4.72 -7.57 -5.23
C TYR A 61 -5.90 -8.42 -5.65
N ARG A 62 -6.52 -8.12 -6.81
CA ARG A 62 -7.66 -8.86 -7.39
C ARG A 62 -8.75 -9.18 -6.36
N GLY A 63 -9.23 -8.17 -5.64
CA GLY A 63 -10.29 -8.29 -4.63
C GLY A 63 -9.88 -8.97 -3.31
N MET A 64 -8.66 -9.51 -3.19
CA MET A 64 -8.15 -10.06 -1.93
C MET A 64 -7.45 -8.96 -1.12
N VAL A 65 -7.57 -9.01 0.19
CA VAL A 65 -6.92 -8.11 1.15
C VAL A 65 -6.06 -8.94 2.10
N LEU A 66 -4.79 -8.58 2.27
CA LEU A 66 -3.90 -9.16 3.27
C LEU A 66 -3.86 -8.29 4.52
N ILE A 67 -4.17 -8.91 5.65
CA ILE A 67 -4.21 -8.28 6.98
C ILE A 67 -3.23 -9.01 7.88
N SER A 68 -2.25 -8.29 8.39
CA SER A 68 -1.42 -8.77 9.50
C SER A 68 -2.19 -8.60 10.81
N VAL A 69 -2.19 -9.65 11.62
CA VAL A 69 -2.67 -9.63 13.01
C VAL A 69 -1.52 -10.08 13.93
N PRO A 70 -1.59 -9.85 15.26
CA PRO A 70 -0.44 -10.05 16.15
C PRO A 70 0.27 -11.41 16.07
N THR A 71 -0.46 -12.47 15.72
CA THR A 71 0.06 -13.85 15.72
C THR A 71 0.01 -14.54 14.36
N SER A 72 -0.54 -13.90 13.34
CA SER A 72 -0.76 -14.52 12.03
C SER A 72 -1.01 -13.49 10.92
N MET A 73 -1.12 -13.98 9.70
CA MET A 73 -1.59 -13.24 8.55
C MET A 73 -2.96 -13.79 8.15
N LEU A 74 -3.85 -12.91 7.69
CA LEU A 74 -5.19 -13.23 7.21
C LEU A 74 -5.37 -12.68 5.81
N ILE A 75 -5.72 -13.55 4.88
CA ILE A 75 -6.21 -13.19 3.55
C ILE A 75 -7.73 -13.19 3.62
N TRP A 76 -8.34 -12.12 3.11
CA TRP A 76 -9.79 -11.92 3.12
C TRP A 76 -10.28 -11.43 1.77
N ASN A 77 -11.33 -12.06 1.25
CA ASN A 77 -12.12 -11.54 0.12
C ASN A 77 -13.40 -10.88 0.67
N PRO A 78 -13.55 -9.55 0.55
CA PRO A 78 -14.73 -8.84 1.03
C PRO A 78 -16.04 -9.24 0.33
N SER A 79 -15.97 -9.62 -0.94
CA SER A 79 -17.12 -9.95 -1.79
C SER A 79 -17.64 -11.36 -1.54
N THR A 80 -16.74 -12.35 -1.41
CA THR A 80 -17.11 -13.76 -1.21
C THR A 80 -17.09 -14.19 0.25
N ARG A 81 -16.56 -13.35 1.14
CA ARG A 81 -16.27 -13.66 2.56
C ARG A 81 -15.27 -14.78 2.75
N PHE A 82 -14.55 -15.17 1.69
CA PHE A 82 -13.44 -16.11 1.81
C PHE A 82 -12.40 -15.58 2.79
N THR A 83 -11.92 -16.45 3.67
CA THR A 83 -10.85 -16.17 4.61
C THR A 83 -9.84 -17.31 4.63
N ARG A 84 -8.56 -16.97 4.74
CA ARG A 84 -7.48 -17.94 4.96
C ARG A 84 -6.44 -17.31 5.86
N SER A 85 -6.10 -17.99 6.95
CA SER A 85 -5.04 -17.55 7.85
C SER A 85 -3.82 -18.46 7.74
N PHE A 86 -2.64 -17.88 7.91
CA PHE A 86 -1.37 -18.60 7.96
C PHE A 86 -0.42 -17.89 8.93
N CYS A 87 0.56 -18.62 9.45
CA CYS A 87 1.59 -18.01 10.28
C CYS A 87 2.69 -17.45 9.37
N PRO A 88 3.11 -16.17 9.53
CA PRO A 88 4.32 -15.69 8.89
C PRO A 88 5.50 -16.57 9.34
N TRP A 89 6.53 -16.68 8.51
CA TRP A 89 7.66 -17.54 8.83
C TRP A 89 8.32 -17.07 10.14
N SER A 90 8.50 -18.03 11.06
CA SER A 90 8.51 -17.79 12.51
C SER A 90 9.68 -16.93 13.03
N ALA A 91 9.34 -16.09 14.01
CA ALA A 91 10.27 -15.45 14.95
C ALA A 91 11.18 -16.45 15.72
N THR A 92 10.91 -17.74 15.68
CA THR A 92 11.80 -18.78 16.22
C THR A 92 13.10 -18.88 15.43
N ILE A 93 13.10 -18.65 14.09
CA ILE A 93 14.36 -18.52 13.34
C ILE A 93 15.06 -17.20 13.68
N ILE A 94 14.30 -16.11 13.83
CA ILE A 94 14.83 -14.80 14.29
C ILE A 94 15.55 -14.95 15.65
N ALA A 95 15.01 -15.77 16.56
CA ALA A 95 15.64 -16.11 17.85
C ALA A 95 16.86 -17.05 17.70
N ILE A 96 16.87 -17.96 16.71
CA ILE A 96 18.03 -18.81 16.39
C ILE A 96 19.17 -17.98 15.76
N CYS A 97 18.84 -16.94 14.99
CA CYS A 97 19.78 -15.92 14.49
C CYS A 97 20.20 -14.91 15.57
N GLU A 98 19.70 -15.06 16.80
CA GLU A 98 19.84 -14.15 17.94
C GLU A 98 19.37 -12.68 17.71
N ASP A 99 18.90 -12.31 16.52
CA ASP A 99 18.53 -10.94 16.19
C ASP A 99 17.06 -10.62 16.50
N VAL A 100 16.78 -10.47 17.80
CA VAL A 100 15.46 -10.10 18.35
C VAL A 100 14.94 -8.74 17.85
N PHE A 101 15.76 -7.92 17.18
CA PHE A 101 15.40 -6.56 16.77
C PHE A 101 15.21 -6.39 15.26
N GLY A 102 15.39 -7.45 14.46
CA GLY A 102 15.16 -7.43 13.03
C GLY A 102 13.75 -6.98 12.64
N MET A 103 13.61 -6.41 11.46
CA MET A 103 12.36 -5.83 10.95
C MET A 103 11.81 -6.69 9.81
N ASN A 104 10.48 -6.82 9.72
CA ASN A 104 9.85 -7.49 8.57
C ASN A 104 9.12 -6.47 7.70
N LEU A 105 9.41 -6.49 6.41
CA LEU A 105 8.57 -5.88 5.37
C LEU A 105 7.69 -6.97 4.77
N TYR A 106 6.48 -6.61 4.38
CA TYR A 106 5.56 -7.52 3.70
C TYR A 106 5.00 -6.88 2.45
N GLY A 107 4.63 -7.71 1.49
CA GLY A 107 3.88 -7.32 0.29
C GLY A 107 2.98 -8.45 -0.17
N PHE A 108 1.88 -8.08 -0.83
CA PHE A 108 0.86 -9.01 -1.28
C PHE A 108 0.62 -8.86 -2.76
N GLY A 109 0.72 -9.96 -3.50
CA GLY A 109 0.63 -9.96 -4.94
C GLY A 109 0.16 -11.30 -5.49
N TYR A 110 0.47 -11.50 -6.76
CA TYR A 110 0.04 -12.68 -7.49
C TYR A 110 1.11 -13.12 -8.48
N ASP A 111 1.47 -14.38 -8.40
CA ASP A 111 2.32 -15.04 -9.36
C ASP A 111 1.44 -15.62 -10.47
N ARG A 112 1.53 -15.02 -11.66
CA ARG A 112 0.78 -15.48 -12.84
C ARG A 112 1.30 -16.80 -13.41
N SER A 113 2.55 -17.15 -13.14
CA SER A 113 3.15 -18.38 -13.67
C SER A 113 2.61 -19.62 -12.96
N GLU A 114 2.38 -19.50 -11.64
CA GLU A 114 1.84 -20.55 -10.78
C GLU A 114 0.32 -20.38 -10.51
N ASP A 115 -0.32 -19.37 -11.10
CA ASP A 115 -1.73 -19.01 -10.89
C ASP A 115 -2.09 -18.86 -9.40
N ASN A 116 -1.21 -18.20 -8.63
CA ASN A 116 -1.24 -18.25 -7.18
C ASN A 116 -1.06 -16.87 -6.53
N TYR A 117 -1.82 -16.61 -5.46
CA TYR A 117 -1.54 -15.47 -4.61
C TYR A 117 -0.24 -15.71 -3.85
N VAL A 118 0.55 -14.66 -3.71
CA VAL A 118 1.84 -14.73 -3.01
C VAL A 118 1.95 -13.64 -1.96
N VAL A 119 2.60 -13.98 -0.86
CA VAL A 119 2.98 -13.04 0.19
C VAL A 119 4.49 -13.04 0.29
N LEU A 120 5.11 -11.90 0.02
CA LEU A 120 6.54 -11.73 0.25
C LEU A 120 6.76 -11.21 1.66
N GLN A 121 7.65 -11.85 2.40
CA GLN A 121 8.19 -11.41 3.68
C GLN A 121 9.68 -11.13 3.49
N ILE A 122 10.12 -9.90 3.73
CA ILE A 122 11.53 -9.53 3.73
C ILE A 122 11.93 -9.31 5.19
N TYR A 123 12.82 -10.16 5.69
CA TYR A 123 13.43 -10.00 6.99
C TYR A 123 14.71 -9.19 6.85
N LEU A 124 14.76 -8.03 7.49
CA LEU A 124 15.94 -7.19 7.57
C LEU A 124 16.60 -7.33 8.94
N SER A 125 17.78 -7.96 8.99
CA SER A 125 18.61 -7.98 10.20
C SER A 125 19.07 -6.57 10.59
N LYS A 126 19.16 -6.31 11.90
CA LYS A 126 19.79 -5.10 12.46
C LYS A 126 21.23 -5.34 12.91
N ARG A 127 21.71 -6.58 12.91
CA ARG A 127 23.06 -6.94 13.35
C ARG A 127 24.05 -6.93 12.19
N ASP A 128 23.63 -7.43 11.03
CA ASP A 128 24.46 -7.57 9.84
C ASP A 128 23.60 -7.52 8.56
N THR A 129 24.21 -7.81 7.42
CA THR A 129 23.57 -7.82 6.09
C THR A 129 22.88 -9.14 5.74
N SER A 130 22.62 -10.03 6.73
CA SER A 130 21.92 -11.31 6.54
C SER A 130 20.40 -11.14 6.35
N HIS A 131 20.03 -10.25 5.44
CA HIS A 131 18.66 -10.05 5.02
C HIS A 131 18.15 -11.30 4.28
N ARG A 132 16.87 -11.63 4.45
CA ARG A 132 16.25 -12.81 3.82
C ARG A 132 14.92 -12.46 3.19
N ALA A 133 14.61 -13.10 2.07
CA ALA A 133 13.30 -13.02 1.45
C ALA A 133 12.62 -14.38 1.49
N LEU A 134 11.36 -14.37 1.91
CA LEU A 134 10.53 -15.57 1.96
C LEU A 134 9.24 -15.33 1.20
N LEU A 135 8.95 -16.20 0.25
CA LEU A 135 7.74 -16.15 -0.55
C LEU A 135 6.79 -17.26 -0.10
N TYR A 136 5.62 -16.86 0.40
CA TYR A 136 4.55 -17.77 0.73
C TYR A 136 3.57 -17.90 -0.43
N PHE A 137 3.34 -19.13 -0.87
CA PHE A 137 2.39 -19.46 -1.93
C PHE A 137 1.07 -19.88 -1.32
N VAL A 138 0.03 -19.07 -1.51
CA VAL A 138 -1.23 -19.21 -0.79
C VAL A 138 -1.90 -20.54 -1.09
N ASN A 139 -2.03 -20.93 -2.35
CA ASN A 139 -2.71 -22.16 -2.75
C ASN A 139 -1.96 -23.44 -2.34
N HIS A 140 -0.63 -23.37 -2.22
CA HIS A 140 0.21 -24.51 -1.87
C HIS A 140 0.47 -24.63 -0.36
N ASP A 141 0.14 -23.59 0.42
CA ASP A 141 0.43 -23.50 1.85
C ASP A 141 1.91 -23.81 2.16
N SER A 142 2.79 -23.18 1.39
CA SER A 142 4.21 -23.47 1.40
C SER A 142 5.06 -22.21 1.31
N TRP A 143 6.19 -22.23 2.00
CA TRP A 143 7.19 -21.17 1.95
C TRP A 143 8.36 -21.56 1.07
N ARG A 144 8.91 -20.57 0.36
CA ARG A 144 10.18 -20.64 -0.35
C ARG A 144 11.10 -19.57 0.23
N ASP A 145 12.17 -19.98 0.87
CA ASP A 145 13.26 -19.10 1.33
C ASP A 145 14.26 -18.90 0.18
N PHE A 146 14.75 -17.68 0.02
CA PHE A 146 15.81 -17.35 -0.92
C PHE A 146 16.61 -16.13 -0.44
N GLU A 147 17.86 -16.08 -0.88
CA GLU A 147 18.78 -14.97 -0.66
C GLU A 147 18.93 -14.21 -1.98
N ASP A 148 19.06 -12.88 -1.91
CA ASP A 148 19.32 -12.01 -3.05
C ASP A 148 20.31 -10.94 -2.63
N ASP A 149 21.43 -10.84 -3.35
CA ASP A 149 22.52 -9.91 -3.05
C ASP A 149 22.03 -8.45 -3.06
N SER A 150 20.97 -8.13 -3.81
CA SER A 150 20.40 -6.78 -3.86
C SER A 150 19.86 -6.33 -2.50
N LEU A 151 19.44 -7.27 -1.64
CA LEU A 151 18.98 -6.97 -0.29
C LEU A 151 20.13 -6.57 0.64
N SER A 152 21.36 -7.01 0.35
CA SER A 152 22.52 -6.78 1.23
C SER A 152 22.79 -5.30 1.49
N THR A 153 22.37 -4.42 0.59
CA THR A 153 22.56 -2.96 0.66
C THR A 153 21.41 -2.21 1.35
N ILE A 154 20.31 -2.92 1.68
CA ILE A 154 19.06 -2.34 2.17
C ILE A 154 18.94 -2.53 3.68
N THR A 155 18.71 -1.43 4.41
CA THR A 155 18.74 -1.48 5.89
C THR A 155 17.36 -1.34 6.53
N HIS A 156 16.65 -0.26 6.20
CA HIS A 156 15.44 0.14 6.90
C HIS A 156 14.52 0.98 6.00
N PRO A 157 13.27 1.22 6.40
CA PRO A 157 12.40 2.19 5.74
C PRO A 157 12.98 3.58 6.00
N SER A 158 13.18 4.36 4.94
CA SER A 158 13.88 5.65 4.99
C SER A 158 13.23 6.68 5.92
N VAL A 159 11.90 6.78 5.88
CA VAL A 159 11.10 7.74 6.65
C VAL A 159 9.85 7.04 7.18
N SER A 160 9.07 7.73 8.01
CA SER A 160 7.75 7.28 8.42
C SER A 160 6.85 7.04 7.21
N VAL A 161 6.79 5.79 6.76
CA VAL A 161 5.89 5.36 5.69
C VAL A 161 4.47 5.31 6.25
N HIS A 162 3.55 6.02 5.59
CA HIS A 162 2.15 6.02 6.01
C HIS A 162 1.57 4.60 6.05
N GLN A 163 0.81 4.28 7.11
CA GLN A 163 0.16 2.98 7.29
C GLN A 163 -0.72 2.64 6.07
N GLY A 164 -0.69 1.39 5.61
CA GLY A 164 -1.39 0.94 4.39
C GLY A 164 -0.62 1.13 3.06
N SER A 165 0.65 1.56 3.11
CA SER A 165 1.50 1.78 1.92
C SER A 165 2.69 0.83 1.83
N MET A 166 2.67 -0.27 2.59
CA MET A 166 3.79 -1.21 2.65
C MET A 166 3.64 -2.28 1.57
N GLY A 167 4.59 -2.36 0.64
CA GLY A 167 4.59 -3.42 -0.38
C GLY A 167 3.52 -3.22 -1.44
N LEU A 168 3.47 -2.02 -2.03
CA LEU A 168 2.54 -1.67 -3.11
C LEU A 168 2.76 -2.59 -4.31
N TYR A 169 1.72 -3.30 -4.74
CA TYR A 169 1.71 -4.00 -6.02
C TYR A 169 1.53 -3.01 -7.17
N PHE A 170 2.47 -3.01 -8.12
CA PHE A 170 2.39 -2.26 -9.37
C PHE A 170 3.27 -2.96 -10.43
N ALA A 171 2.89 -2.98 -11.71
CA ALA A 171 3.72 -3.57 -12.78
C ALA A 171 4.38 -4.93 -12.43
N ASP A 172 3.59 -5.87 -11.88
CA ASP A 172 4.01 -7.22 -11.46
C ASP A 172 5.11 -7.28 -10.40
N SER A 173 5.32 -6.16 -9.73
CA SER A 173 6.32 -5.99 -8.70
C SER A 173 5.71 -5.44 -7.41
N LEU A 174 6.28 -5.85 -6.28
CA LEU A 174 5.97 -5.31 -4.95
C LEU A 174 7.00 -4.25 -4.59
N HIS A 175 6.56 -3.08 -4.12
CA HIS A 175 7.43 -1.92 -3.92
C HIS A 175 7.46 -1.45 -2.47
N TRP A 176 8.66 -1.13 -1.98
CA TRP A 176 8.90 -0.48 -0.69
C TRP A 176 9.81 0.71 -0.85
N ILE A 177 9.63 1.74 -0.03
CA ILE A 177 10.61 2.83 0.11
C ILE A 177 11.59 2.42 1.21
N THR A 178 12.87 2.39 0.88
CA THR A 178 13.94 1.91 1.76
C THR A 178 15.18 2.80 1.65
N PHE A 179 16.14 2.61 2.56
CA PHE A 179 17.43 3.28 2.53
C PHE A 179 18.55 2.34 2.10
N ASN A 180 19.32 2.75 1.08
CA ASN A 180 20.54 2.08 0.65
C ASN A 180 21.76 2.72 1.35
N TYR A 181 22.47 1.95 2.19
CA TYR A 181 23.59 2.49 2.97
C TYR A 181 24.89 2.65 2.16
N GLU A 182 25.06 1.92 1.06
CA GLU A 182 26.26 2.01 0.23
C GLU A 182 26.27 3.31 -0.57
N THR A 183 25.12 3.65 -1.15
CA THR A 183 24.92 4.91 -1.87
C THR A 183 24.53 6.07 -0.94
N ASN A 184 24.20 5.77 0.32
CA ASN A 184 23.69 6.72 1.30
C ASN A 184 22.48 7.52 0.73
N ALA A 185 21.51 6.80 0.17
CA ALA A 185 20.39 7.40 -0.54
C ALA A 185 19.09 6.61 -0.34
N ASP A 186 17.98 7.33 -0.46
CA ASP A 186 16.64 6.77 -0.45
C ASP A 186 16.30 6.15 -1.81
N VAL A 187 15.71 4.98 -1.78
CA VAL A 187 15.44 4.17 -2.97
C VAL A 187 14.09 3.50 -2.87
N ILE A 188 13.52 3.15 -4.03
CA ILE A 188 12.41 2.22 -4.10
C ILE A 188 12.99 0.84 -4.38
N LEU A 189 12.64 -0.13 -3.54
CA LEU A 189 12.97 -1.54 -3.71
C LEU A 189 11.77 -2.26 -4.33
N PRO A 190 11.72 -2.47 -5.66
CA PRO A 190 10.82 -3.42 -6.29
C PRO A 190 11.31 -4.88 -6.14
N TYR A 191 10.38 -5.79 -5.90
CA TYR A 191 10.54 -7.23 -6.14
C TYR A 191 9.63 -7.64 -7.28
N ASN A 192 10.20 -8.02 -8.43
CA ASN A 192 9.43 -8.54 -9.55
C ASN A 192 9.08 -10.01 -9.29
N ILE A 193 7.79 -10.30 -9.18
CA ILE A 193 7.29 -11.63 -8.84
C ILE A 193 7.58 -12.62 -9.98
N PHE A 194 7.40 -12.19 -11.23
CA PHE A 194 7.59 -13.03 -12.41
C PHE A 194 9.05 -13.40 -12.62
N GLU A 195 9.95 -12.43 -12.47
CA GLU A 195 11.40 -12.63 -12.65
C GLU A 195 12.07 -13.19 -11.39
N SER A 196 11.36 -13.17 -10.26
CA SER A 196 11.85 -13.58 -8.94
C SER A 196 13.12 -12.85 -8.53
N LYS A 197 13.17 -11.52 -8.74
CA LYS A 197 14.35 -10.68 -8.50
C LYS A 197 14.00 -9.35 -7.87
N PHE A 198 14.92 -8.86 -7.05
CA PHE A 198 14.91 -7.48 -6.59
C PHE A 198 15.58 -6.55 -7.60
N TYR A 199 15.07 -5.34 -7.69
CA TYR A 199 15.73 -4.23 -8.38
C TYR A 199 15.81 -3.02 -7.46
N GLN A 200 16.45 -1.96 -7.94
CA GLN A 200 16.50 -0.69 -7.25
C GLN A 200 16.10 0.41 -8.22
N LEU A 201 15.14 1.21 -7.82
CA LEU A 201 14.74 2.42 -8.53
C LEU A 201 15.09 3.64 -7.68
N SER A 202 15.52 4.71 -8.31
CA SER A 202 15.69 5.99 -7.64
C SER A 202 14.33 6.66 -7.38
N ILE A 203 14.26 7.45 -6.32
CA ILE A 203 13.21 8.45 -6.13
C ILE A 203 13.48 9.66 -7.06
N PRO A 204 12.55 10.62 -7.19
CA PRO A 204 12.83 11.87 -7.92
C PRO A 204 14.02 12.62 -7.32
N ASP A 205 14.90 13.18 -8.16
CA ASP A 205 16.12 13.87 -7.73
C ASP A 205 15.83 15.12 -6.88
N GLU A 206 14.66 15.74 -7.07
CA GLU A 206 14.19 16.90 -6.31
C GLU A 206 13.58 16.55 -4.94
N VAL A 207 13.49 15.26 -4.59
CA VAL A 207 12.87 14.79 -3.35
C VAL A 207 13.94 14.31 -2.38
N GLU A 208 14.11 15.04 -1.27
CA GLU A 208 14.93 14.61 -0.14
C GLU A 208 14.02 14.11 0.99
N LEU A 209 13.86 12.79 1.19
CA LEU A 209 12.86 12.26 2.13
C LEU A 209 13.09 12.68 3.58
N GLN A 210 14.31 13.06 3.94
CA GLN A 210 14.68 13.61 5.26
C GLN A 210 13.90 14.89 5.63
N ASP A 211 13.43 15.66 4.64
CA ASP A 211 12.69 16.90 4.86
C ASP A 211 11.18 16.68 5.06
N TYR A 212 10.70 15.46 4.81
CA TYR A 212 9.28 15.14 4.84
C TYR A 212 8.89 14.43 6.14
N SER A 213 7.68 14.71 6.61
CA SER A 213 7.11 14.07 7.80
C SER A 213 6.57 12.68 7.51
N VAL A 214 5.98 12.50 6.31
CA VAL A 214 5.36 11.25 5.87
C VAL A 214 5.59 11.05 4.38
N CYS A 215 5.80 9.81 3.96
CA CYS A 215 5.77 9.42 2.56
C CYS A 215 4.91 8.17 2.31
N CYS A 216 4.48 7.97 1.08
CA CYS A 216 3.85 6.73 0.64
C CYS A 216 3.97 6.49 -0.86
N LEU A 217 3.90 5.22 -1.25
CA LEU A 217 3.71 4.81 -2.64
C LEU A 217 2.23 4.63 -2.95
N ARG A 218 1.82 5.04 -4.15
CA ARG A 218 0.46 4.88 -4.68
C ARG A 218 0.48 4.48 -6.15
N ASN A 219 -0.61 3.86 -6.59
CA ASN A 219 -0.92 3.80 -8.02
C ASN A 219 -1.83 5.00 -8.35
N ILE A 220 -1.27 5.98 -9.06
CA ILE A 220 -1.98 7.18 -9.51
C ILE A 220 -1.80 7.28 -11.02
N ARG A 221 -2.90 7.42 -11.75
CA ARG A 221 -2.97 7.48 -13.22
C ARG A 221 -2.22 6.32 -13.88
N ASP A 222 -2.45 5.12 -13.37
CA ASP A 222 -1.80 3.88 -13.80
C ASP A 222 -0.27 3.96 -13.81
N SER A 223 0.28 4.82 -12.95
CA SER A 223 1.70 5.08 -12.78
C SER A 223 2.11 4.89 -11.32
N LEU A 224 3.36 4.47 -11.11
CA LEU A 224 3.93 4.43 -9.77
C LEU A 224 4.14 5.87 -9.29
N ALA A 225 3.54 6.22 -8.15
CA ALA A 225 3.61 7.55 -7.59
C ALA A 225 4.21 7.54 -6.19
N ILE A 226 5.04 8.55 -5.90
CA ILE A 226 5.48 8.90 -4.55
C ILE A 226 4.68 10.12 -4.10
N CYS A 227 4.09 10.01 -2.90
CA CYS A 227 3.36 11.09 -2.28
C CYS A 227 4.02 11.45 -0.95
N THR A 228 4.33 12.72 -0.73
CA THR A 228 5.07 13.19 0.44
C THR A 228 4.36 14.34 1.13
N VAL A 229 4.58 14.48 2.44
CA VAL A 229 4.00 15.55 3.26
C VAL A 229 5.07 16.35 3.97
N MET A 230 5.05 17.67 3.77
CA MET A 230 5.97 18.62 4.40
C MET A 230 5.18 19.73 5.09
N HIS A 231 5.61 20.15 6.28
CA HIS A 231 5.00 21.28 6.98
C HIS A 231 5.64 22.61 6.60
N ASP A 232 4.83 23.65 6.49
CA ASP A 232 5.28 25.03 6.40
C ASP A 232 5.51 25.65 7.79
N ALA A 233 5.90 26.93 7.82
CA ALA A 233 6.17 27.65 9.06
C ALA A 233 4.93 27.85 9.96
N ASN A 234 3.72 27.78 9.39
CA ASN A 234 2.45 27.90 10.10
C ASN A 234 1.88 26.54 10.51
N TRP A 235 2.65 25.46 10.30
CA TRP A 235 2.24 24.07 10.48
C TRP A 235 1.18 23.56 9.51
N ASP A 236 0.71 24.39 8.57
CA ASP A 236 -0.03 23.87 7.41
C ASP A 236 0.89 22.92 6.63
N TYR A 237 0.33 22.04 5.82
CA TYR A 237 1.14 21.04 5.13
C TYR A 237 0.88 20.98 3.63
N MET A 238 1.95 20.70 2.90
CA MET A 238 1.95 20.48 1.47
C MET A 238 1.98 18.98 1.20
N VAL A 239 1.11 18.54 0.29
CA VAL A 239 1.09 17.17 -0.23
C VAL A 239 1.61 17.21 -1.65
N ASP A 240 2.83 16.72 -1.84
CA ASP A 240 3.47 16.61 -3.15
C ASP A 240 3.18 15.23 -3.74
N ILE A 241 2.82 15.20 -5.03
CA ILE A 241 2.60 13.96 -5.77
C ILE A 241 3.54 13.94 -6.97
N TRP A 242 4.41 12.94 -7.02
CA TRP A 242 5.33 12.67 -8.11
C TRP A 242 4.92 11.38 -8.78
N GLU A 243 4.88 11.35 -10.12
CA GLU A 243 4.56 10.16 -10.91
C GLU A 243 5.75 9.76 -11.79
N MET A 244 6.00 8.45 -11.89
CA MET A 244 6.96 7.87 -12.82
C MET A 244 6.24 7.56 -14.13
N LYS A 245 6.35 8.45 -15.11
CA LYS A 245 5.61 8.34 -16.38
C LYS A 245 5.96 7.11 -17.19
N GLU A 246 7.20 6.66 -17.10
CA GLU A 246 7.68 5.43 -17.72
C GLU A 246 8.30 4.56 -16.64
N TYR A 247 7.64 3.45 -16.31
CA TYR A 247 8.05 2.57 -15.23
C TYR A 247 9.49 2.07 -15.43
N GLY A 248 10.32 2.20 -14.40
CA GLY A 248 11.73 1.84 -14.41
C GLY A 248 12.68 2.91 -14.97
N VAL A 249 12.17 4.02 -15.52
CA VAL A 249 13.00 5.09 -16.09
C VAL A 249 13.08 6.27 -15.11
N THR A 250 14.23 6.41 -14.44
CA THR A 250 14.50 7.48 -13.47
C THR A 250 14.18 8.88 -13.98
N THR A 251 14.56 9.20 -15.22
CA THR A 251 14.35 10.54 -15.80
C THR A 251 12.90 10.82 -16.17
N SER A 252 11.99 9.85 -16.01
CA SER A 252 10.56 9.99 -16.29
C SER A 252 9.75 10.49 -15.08
N TRP A 253 10.38 10.60 -13.91
CA TRP A 253 9.76 11.23 -12.75
C TRP A 253 9.35 12.66 -13.08
N SER A 254 8.12 13.02 -12.72
CA SER A 254 7.66 14.39 -12.83
C SER A 254 6.66 14.72 -11.74
N LYS A 255 6.70 15.96 -11.25
CA LYS A 255 5.75 16.45 -10.27
C LYS A 255 4.38 16.58 -10.93
N LEU A 256 3.42 15.78 -10.48
CA LEU A 256 2.07 15.78 -11.00
C LEU A 256 1.29 16.98 -10.48
N THR A 257 1.28 17.17 -9.16
CA THR A 257 0.59 18.29 -8.50
C THR A 257 1.11 18.49 -7.08
N CYS A 258 0.68 19.58 -6.46
CA CYS A 258 0.99 19.98 -5.10
C CYS A 258 -0.28 20.56 -4.47
N MET A 259 -0.66 20.06 -3.29
CA MET A 259 -1.86 20.52 -2.57
C MET A 259 -1.47 21.09 -1.22
N GLN A 260 -1.88 22.33 -0.94
CA GLN A 260 -1.77 22.92 0.40
C GLN A 260 -3.01 22.56 1.20
N VAL A 261 -2.81 22.08 2.43
CA VAL A 261 -3.88 21.70 3.34
C VAL A 261 -3.66 22.39 4.67
N SER A 262 -4.72 23.01 5.19
CA SER A 262 -4.68 23.63 6.50
C SER A 262 -4.58 22.57 7.60
N ASN A 263 -3.77 22.86 8.62
CA ASN A 263 -3.57 22.00 9.79
C ASN A 263 -4.76 21.94 10.76
N HIS A 264 -5.87 22.61 10.44
CA HIS A 264 -7.09 22.60 11.25
C HIS A 264 -7.76 21.21 11.29
N ILE A 265 -7.42 20.33 10.35
CA ILE A 265 -7.89 18.95 10.29
C ILE A 265 -6.78 18.04 10.83
N SER A 266 -7.08 17.22 11.83
CA SER A 266 -6.13 16.22 12.36
C SER A 266 -5.78 15.18 11.30
N GLY A 267 -4.52 14.76 11.25
CA GLY A 267 -4.02 13.79 10.27
C GLY A 267 -3.76 14.38 8.89
N TYR A 268 -3.23 13.54 7.99
CA TYR A 268 -2.84 13.94 6.65
C TYR A 268 -3.88 13.53 5.60
N MET A 269 -4.24 14.45 4.70
CA MET A 269 -4.94 14.16 3.46
C MET A 269 -3.92 13.59 2.45
N LEU A 270 -4.03 12.30 2.13
CA LEU A 270 -3.16 11.64 1.15
C LEU A 270 -3.97 11.16 -0.06
N PRO A 271 -3.37 11.16 -1.26
CA PRO A 271 -4.03 10.58 -2.42
C PRO A 271 -4.22 9.07 -2.19
N ALA A 272 -5.44 8.60 -2.45
CA ALA A 272 -5.81 7.20 -2.38
C ALA A 272 -5.74 6.58 -3.78
N CYS A 273 -6.48 7.15 -4.73
CA CYS A 273 -6.58 6.66 -6.09
C CYS A 273 -6.94 7.79 -7.05
N SER A 274 -6.94 7.48 -8.35
CA SER A 274 -7.32 8.43 -9.40
C SER A 274 -8.33 7.83 -10.38
N SER A 275 -9.07 8.71 -11.03
CA SER A 275 -9.73 8.47 -12.32
C SER A 275 -8.95 9.22 -13.42
N GLU A 276 -9.46 9.20 -14.65
CA GLU A 276 -8.86 9.90 -15.80
C GLU A 276 -8.57 11.39 -15.50
N ASN A 277 -9.53 12.06 -14.86
CA ASN A 277 -9.46 13.52 -14.62
C ASN A 277 -9.46 13.91 -13.16
N SER A 278 -9.57 12.95 -12.23
CA SER A 278 -9.75 13.27 -10.81
C SER A 278 -8.79 12.51 -9.90
N LEU A 279 -8.38 13.17 -8.82
CA LEU A 279 -7.64 12.57 -7.71
C LEU A 279 -8.54 12.51 -6.48
N VAL A 280 -8.60 11.35 -5.86
CA VAL A 280 -9.31 11.14 -4.60
C VAL A 280 -8.30 11.18 -3.47
N PHE A 281 -8.51 12.10 -2.53
CA PHE A 281 -7.75 12.26 -1.31
C PHE A 281 -8.57 11.78 -0.12
N VAL A 282 -7.86 11.23 0.85
CA VAL A 282 -8.42 10.63 2.05
C VAL A 282 -7.61 11.10 3.24
N ASN A 283 -8.29 11.46 4.32
CA ASN A 283 -7.70 11.57 5.64
C ASN A 283 -8.22 10.45 6.54
N ASN A 284 -7.29 9.59 6.97
CA ASN A 284 -7.62 8.42 7.76
C ASN A 284 -8.15 8.78 9.16
N GLU A 285 -7.70 9.87 9.78
CA GLU A 285 -8.06 10.22 11.15
C GLU A 285 -9.43 10.92 11.24
N SER A 286 -9.73 11.79 10.27
CA SER A 286 -10.98 12.56 10.26
C SER A 286 -12.10 11.93 9.43
N GLY A 287 -11.78 10.96 8.58
CA GLY A 287 -12.74 10.40 7.61
C GLY A 287 -13.18 11.41 6.56
N LEU A 288 -12.38 12.46 6.32
CA LEU A 288 -12.58 13.43 5.25
C LEU A 288 -12.14 12.83 3.92
N PHE A 289 -12.97 13.01 2.91
CA PHE A 289 -12.71 12.63 1.52
C PHE A 289 -12.79 13.87 0.69
N ALA A 290 -11.83 14.03 -0.21
CA ALA A 290 -11.88 15.08 -1.21
C ALA A 290 -11.63 14.49 -2.59
N THR A 291 -12.36 14.96 -3.58
CA THR A 291 -12.10 14.67 -4.99
C THR A 291 -11.73 15.98 -5.65
N TRP A 292 -10.53 16.03 -6.20
CA TRP A 292 -10.07 17.14 -7.02
C TRP A 292 -10.20 16.74 -8.49
N ASN A 293 -10.93 17.52 -9.28
CA ASN A 293 -11.08 17.33 -10.71
C ASN A 293 -10.22 18.37 -11.46
N ALA A 294 -9.28 17.88 -12.26
CA ALA A 294 -8.33 18.71 -12.98
C ALA A 294 -8.95 19.41 -14.21
N MET A 295 -10.07 18.92 -14.73
CA MET A 295 -10.70 19.47 -15.94
C MET A 295 -11.47 20.76 -15.69
N ASP A 296 -12.15 20.85 -14.54
CA ASP A 296 -12.96 22.00 -14.14
C ASP A 296 -12.37 22.72 -12.91
N GLU A 297 -11.22 22.26 -12.41
CA GLU A 297 -10.53 22.77 -11.23
C GLU A 297 -11.39 22.76 -9.96
N THR A 298 -12.33 21.83 -9.87
CA THR A 298 -13.24 21.71 -8.71
C THR A 298 -12.68 20.79 -7.63
N LEU A 299 -12.93 21.18 -6.38
CA LEU A 299 -12.67 20.35 -5.20
C LEU A 299 -14.00 20.09 -4.50
N GLU A 300 -14.44 18.83 -4.51
CA GLU A 300 -15.59 18.37 -3.74
C GLU A 300 -15.10 17.62 -2.52
N TYR A 301 -15.71 17.81 -1.36
CA TYR A 301 -15.36 17.05 -0.17
C TYR A 301 -16.57 16.64 0.65
N THR A 302 -16.44 15.53 1.36
CA THR A 302 -17.46 14.99 2.26
C THR A 302 -16.81 14.27 3.42
N THR A 303 -17.48 14.22 4.55
CA THR A 303 -17.02 13.52 5.75
C THR A 303 -17.99 12.38 6.03
N PHE A 304 -17.47 11.20 6.34
CA PHE A 304 -18.30 10.07 6.76
C PHE A 304 -18.23 9.88 8.27
N ASP A 305 -19.33 10.17 8.96
CA ASP A 305 -19.44 10.09 10.43
C ASP A 305 -19.16 8.68 11.00
N HIS A 306 -19.21 7.64 10.16
CA HIS A 306 -18.89 6.26 10.55
C HIS A 306 -17.39 6.02 10.80
N VAL A 307 -16.52 6.93 10.36
CA VAL A 307 -15.10 6.93 10.66
C VAL A 307 -14.92 7.54 12.05
N LEU A 308 -15.17 6.74 13.09
CA LEU A 308 -14.99 7.14 14.49
C LEU A 308 -13.54 7.60 14.74
N PRO A 309 -13.24 8.67 15.50
CA PRO A 309 -11.90 9.27 15.65
C PRO A 309 -10.90 8.37 16.42
N PHE A 310 -10.58 7.21 15.87
CA PHE A 310 -9.59 6.26 16.33
C PHE A 310 -8.47 6.15 15.28
N GLU A 311 -7.44 5.34 15.51
CA GLU A 311 -6.47 5.01 14.44
C GLU A 311 -7.21 4.21 13.33
N HIS A 312 -7.16 4.65 12.08
CA HIS A 312 -7.69 3.89 10.93
C HIS A 312 -6.62 3.56 9.92
N GLN A 313 -6.87 2.46 9.22
CA GLN A 313 -6.11 2.10 8.04
C GLN A 313 -7.02 2.11 6.82
N MET A 314 -6.47 2.62 5.72
CA MET A 314 -7.14 2.70 4.44
C MET A 314 -6.40 1.82 3.44
N ILE A 315 -7.15 1.15 2.58
CA ILE A 315 -6.63 0.46 1.41
C ILE A 315 -7.59 0.66 0.23
N VAL A 316 -7.03 0.81 -0.96
CA VAL A 316 -7.80 0.86 -2.21
C VAL A 316 -7.84 -0.55 -2.80
N CYS A 317 -9.01 -1.18 -2.73
CA CYS A 317 -9.26 -2.51 -3.24
C CYS A 317 -9.88 -2.42 -4.64
N GLU A 318 -9.27 -3.11 -5.61
CA GLU A 318 -9.83 -3.26 -6.95
C GLU A 318 -10.49 -4.64 -7.07
N GLU A 319 -11.81 -4.64 -7.23
CA GLU A 319 -12.59 -5.85 -7.48
C GLU A 319 -12.82 -6.01 -8.98
N THR A 320 -12.59 -7.22 -9.50
CA THR A 320 -12.92 -7.59 -10.87
C THR A 320 -14.12 -8.53 -10.83
N LEU A 321 -15.04 -8.45 -11.80
CA LEU A 321 -16.20 -9.37 -11.88
C LEU A 321 -15.83 -10.87 -12.00
N LEU A 322 -14.54 -11.21 -12.08
CA LEU A 322 -14.02 -12.57 -12.00
C LEU A 322 -13.77 -13.05 -10.55
N SER A 323 -13.88 -12.17 -9.56
CA SER A 323 -13.63 -12.48 -8.14
C SER A 323 -14.87 -12.99 -7.38
N THR A 324 -15.92 -13.41 -8.09
CA THR A 324 -17.15 -14.02 -7.52
C THR A 324 -17.17 -15.53 -7.69
#